data_AF-A0A383VUZ1-F1
#
_entry.id   AF-A0A383VUZ1-F1
#
_cell.length_a   1.000
_cell.length_b   1.000
_cell.length_c   1.000
_cell.angle_alpha   90.00
_cell.angle_beta   90.00
_cell.angle_gamma   90.00
#
_symmetry.space_group_name_H-M   'P 1'
#
loop_
_entity.id
_entity.type
_entity.pdbx_description
1 polymer ?
#
loop_
_entity_poly.entity_id
_entity_poly.type
_entity_poly.pdbx_seq_one_letter_code
_entity_poly.pdbx_strand_id
1 'polypeptide(L)'
;METAFNDLEIACLLRVFSFLTPKDCACASCVHPLWNSVAGDNAVWKPHLAADYAASSAAAPDGSEAATYRAAYAAWHTAYADVAGPLLARTLACWRRIEAYLQQHSPQILATLNPGATAQQVAQAEAELGHPLPLAVRCIYRVHNGQDLRLHQRGASGGPPPNLLMGLFGCLIFYDHVTSNALQSLEEMTQKTALFRSIRPMGARHPLLPSNHVVFAHSFKPNDKVCVLDAGTGGVYQKLPHSRDWPLAPAADTYPGACDGMLRWMEEYARRLSEGWYGGCESDSSVKGPLEEAGITVGGAISLFPRAYPAAATAITRGVQVRQRLGDLHV
;
A
#
# COMPACT_ATOMS: atom_id res chain seq x y z
N MET A 1 -9.96 -36.84 -45.47
CA MET A 1 -8.87 -35.85 -45.29
C MET A 1 -8.97 -35.43 -43.82
N GLU A 2 -8.07 -35.94 -42.97
CA GLU A 2 -8.05 -35.54 -41.57
C GLU A 2 -7.43 -34.15 -41.50
N THR A 3 -8.22 -33.15 -41.10
CA THR A 3 -7.70 -31.82 -40.78
C THR A 3 -6.88 -31.91 -39.50
N ALA A 4 -5.58 -31.65 -39.60
CA ALA A 4 -4.71 -31.54 -38.45
C ALA A 4 -4.96 -30.21 -37.72
N PHE A 5 -4.60 -30.13 -36.45
CA PHE A 5 -4.74 -28.89 -35.67
C PHE A 5 -3.99 -27.69 -36.30
N ASN A 6 -2.90 -27.96 -37.02
CA ASN A 6 -2.13 -26.93 -37.72
C ASN A 6 -2.81 -26.41 -39.00
N ASP A 7 -3.88 -27.06 -39.46
CA ASP A 7 -4.65 -26.64 -40.64
C ASP A 7 -5.75 -25.63 -40.28
N LEU A 8 -5.93 -25.32 -39.00
CA LEU A 8 -6.86 -24.29 -38.53
C LEU A 8 -6.39 -22.90 -38.96
N GLU A 9 -7.35 -22.02 -39.26
CA GLU A 9 -7.05 -20.60 -39.51
C GLU A 9 -6.37 -19.95 -38.29
N ILE A 10 -5.46 -19.00 -38.54
CA ILE A 10 -4.72 -18.29 -37.48
C ILE A 10 -5.66 -17.66 -36.44
N ALA A 11 -6.80 -17.12 -36.87
CA ALA A 11 -7.80 -16.56 -35.96
C ALA A 11 -8.37 -17.61 -34.98
N CYS A 12 -8.60 -18.84 -35.45
CA CYS A 12 -9.05 -19.95 -34.60
C CYS A 12 -7.94 -20.35 -33.61
N LEU A 13 -6.69 -20.44 -34.08
CA LEU A 13 -5.55 -20.75 -33.21
C LEU A 13 -5.36 -19.68 -32.14
N LEU A 14 -5.42 -18.38 -32.49
CA LEU A 14 -5.37 -17.29 -31.52
C LEU A 14 -6.48 -17.40 -30.47
N ARG A 15 -7.70 -17.76 -30.89
CA ARG A 15 -8.81 -17.95 -29.95
C ARG A 15 -8.55 -19.11 -28.99
N VAL A 16 -8.04 -20.24 -29.48
CA VAL A 16 -7.67 -21.37 -28.62
C VAL A 16 -6.57 -20.97 -27.63
N PHE A 17 -5.53 -20.27 -28.11
CA PHE A 17 -4.40 -19.87 -27.28
C PHE A 17 -4.78 -18.79 -26.25
N SER A 18 -5.85 -18.01 -26.49
CA SER A 18 -6.38 -17.06 -25.51
C SER A 18 -6.93 -17.70 -24.23
N PHE A 19 -7.17 -19.02 -24.23
CA PHE A 19 -7.61 -19.77 -23.04
C PHE A 19 -6.45 -20.40 -22.26
N LEU A 20 -5.23 -20.36 -22.80
CA LEU A 20 -4.07 -20.96 -22.16
C LEU A 20 -3.55 -20.07 -21.03
N THR A 21 -2.88 -20.67 -20.04
CA THR A 21 -2.13 -19.89 -19.04
C THR A 21 -0.83 -19.35 -19.65
N PRO A 22 -0.20 -18.31 -19.06
CA PRO A 22 1.12 -17.84 -19.50
C PRO A 22 2.17 -18.95 -19.61
N LYS A 23 2.12 -19.92 -18.68
CA LYS A 23 3.00 -21.10 -18.68
C LYS A 23 2.72 -22.01 -19.87
N ASP A 24 1.45 -22.29 -20.15
CA ASP A 24 1.06 -23.15 -21.26
C ASP A 24 1.35 -22.50 -22.62
N CYS A 25 1.19 -21.17 -22.73
CA CYS A 25 1.63 -20.39 -23.90
C CYS A 25 3.14 -20.53 -24.13
N ALA A 26 3.95 -20.49 -23.07
CA ALA A 26 5.39 -20.70 -23.17
C ALA A 26 5.71 -22.14 -23.62
N CYS A 27 5.04 -23.15 -23.09
CA CYS A 27 5.20 -24.53 -23.53
C CYS A 27 4.77 -24.74 -24.99
N ALA A 28 3.62 -24.23 -25.39
CA ALA A 28 3.09 -24.31 -26.75
C ALA A 28 4.04 -23.66 -27.77
N SER A 29 4.72 -22.57 -27.37
CA SER A 29 5.73 -21.91 -28.20
C SER A 29 6.91 -22.82 -28.58
N CYS A 30 7.18 -23.87 -27.81
CA CYS A 30 8.28 -24.81 -28.05
C CYS A 30 7.88 -25.99 -28.95
N VAL A 31 6.60 -26.14 -29.30
CA VAL A 31 6.08 -27.33 -30.00
C VAL A 31 6.24 -27.20 -31.52
N HIS A 32 5.95 -26.03 -32.09
CA HIS A 32 5.93 -25.83 -33.54
C HIS A 32 6.14 -24.34 -33.91
N PRO A 33 6.80 -23.99 -35.04
CA PRO A 33 7.02 -22.58 -35.43
C PRO A 33 5.74 -21.74 -35.54
N LEU A 34 4.66 -22.31 -36.10
CA LEU A 34 3.35 -21.65 -36.14
C LEU A 34 2.85 -21.35 -34.73
N TRP A 35 2.98 -22.30 -33.80
CA TRP A 35 2.51 -22.14 -32.43
C TRP A 35 3.35 -21.11 -31.68
N ASN A 36 4.65 -21.03 -31.94
CA ASN A 36 5.49 -19.95 -31.40
C ASN A 36 5.01 -18.57 -31.87
N SER A 37 4.64 -18.45 -33.14
CA SER A 37 4.08 -17.19 -33.67
C SER A 37 2.75 -16.85 -33.01
N VAL A 38 1.81 -17.81 -32.94
CA VAL A 38 0.48 -17.58 -32.36
C VAL A 38 0.56 -17.34 -30.85
N ALA A 39 1.29 -18.18 -30.11
CA ALA A 39 1.51 -18.00 -28.68
C ALA A 39 2.28 -16.72 -28.37
N GLY A 40 3.06 -16.19 -29.31
CA GLY A 40 3.80 -14.93 -29.16
C GLY A 40 2.97 -13.68 -29.42
N ASP A 41 1.74 -13.81 -29.89
CA ASP A 41 0.93 -12.69 -30.36
C ASP A 41 0.48 -11.76 -29.23
N ASN A 42 0.38 -10.47 -29.52
CA ASN A 42 -0.05 -9.46 -28.55
C ASN A 42 -1.50 -9.65 -28.10
N ALA A 43 -2.37 -10.25 -28.93
CA ALA A 43 -3.73 -10.60 -28.56
C ALA A 43 -3.79 -11.64 -27.42
N VAL A 44 -2.75 -12.48 -27.30
CA VAL A 44 -2.61 -13.47 -26.21
C VAL A 44 -1.99 -12.82 -24.97
N TRP A 45 -0.92 -12.06 -25.12
CA TRP A 45 -0.16 -11.54 -23.97
C TRP A 45 -0.74 -10.27 -23.33
N LYS A 46 -1.47 -9.44 -24.08
CA LYS A 46 -2.09 -8.23 -23.52
C LYS A 46 -3.07 -8.55 -22.38
N PRO A 47 -4.01 -9.51 -22.52
CA PRO A 47 -4.86 -9.93 -21.40
C PRO A 47 -4.10 -10.45 -20.19
N HIS A 48 -3.07 -11.28 -20.39
CA HIS A 48 -2.27 -11.82 -19.27
C HIS A 48 -1.53 -10.72 -18.51
N LEU A 49 -0.91 -9.79 -19.23
CA LEU A 49 -0.21 -8.66 -18.62
C LEU A 49 -1.18 -7.78 -17.80
N ALA A 50 -2.38 -7.55 -18.33
CA ALA A 50 -3.44 -6.81 -17.63
C ALA A 50 -3.99 -7.58 -16.41
N ALA A 51 -4.12 -8.91 -16.49
CA ALA A 51 -4.63 -9.70 -15.38
C ALA A 51 -3.62 -9.79 -14.22
N ASP A 52 -2.35 -10.07 -14.52
CA ASP A 52 -1.36 -10.43 -13.50
C ASP A 52 -0.61 -9.21 -12.95
N TYR A 53 -0.48 -8.14 -13.73
CA TYR A 53 0.26 -6.92 -13.36
C TYR A 53 -0.58 -5.64 -13.48
N ALA A 54 -1.87 -5.77 -13.79
CA ALA A 54 -2.79 -4.64 -13.98
C ALA A 54 -2.29 -3.59 -15.00
N ALA A 55 -1.38 -3.96 -15.91
CA ALA A 55 -0.79 -3.05 -16.89
C ALA A 55 -1.61 -3.03 -18.19
N SER A 56 -1.90 -1.82 -18.69
CA SER A 56 -2.72 -1.61 -19.89
C SER A 56 -1.92 -1.44 -21.18
N SER A 57 -0.60 -1.29 -21.07
CA SER A 57 0.35 -1.13 -22.17
C SER A 57 1.51 -2.11 -22.02
N ALA A 58 2.37 -2.24 -23.04
CA ALA A 58 3.58 -3.06 -23.01
C ALA A 58 4.72 -2.43 -22.17
N ALA A 59 4.38 -1.77 -21.06
CA ALA A 59 5.37 -1.19 -20.15
C ALA A 59 6.01 -2.27 -19.27
N ALA A 60 7.32 -2.17 -19.08
CA ALA A 60 8.09 -2.95 -18.11
C ALA A 60 7.93 -2.38 -16.69
N PRO A 61 8.38 -3.10 -15.64
CA PRO A 61 8.29 -2.65 -14.24
C PRO A 61 8.93 -1.29 -13.95
N ASP A 62 9.98 -0.92 -14.67
CA ASP A 62 10.70 0.34 -14.51
C ASP A 62 10.05 1.50 -15.29
N GLY A 63 8.92 1.26 -15.95
CA GLY A 63 8.20 2.22 -16.77
C GLY A 63 8.71 2.33 -18.21
N SER A 64 9.76 1.60 -18.59
CA SER A 64 10.23 1.55 -19.99
C SER A 64 9.24 0.81 -20.89
N GLU A 65 9.16 1.18 -22.17
CA GLU A 65 8.29 0.52 -23.13
C GLU A 65 9.00 -0.68 -23.77
N ALA A 66 8.43 -1.87 -23.65
CA ALA A 66 8.93 -3.08 -24.27
C ALA A 66 8.41 -3.22 -25.71
N ALA A 67 9.17 -3.93 -26.56
CA ALA A 67 8.80 -4.13 -27.97
C ALA A 67 7.50 -4.94 -28.16
N THR A 68 7.13 -5.81 -27.22
CA THR A 68 5.92 -6.63 -27.27
C THR A 68 5.33 -6.84 -25.87
N TYR A 69 4.05 -7.21 -25.80
CA TYR A 69 3.41 -7.56 -24.52
C TYR A 69 4.04 -8.82 -23.90
N ARG A 70 4.52 -9.77 -24.72
CA ARG A 70 5.27 -10.94 -24.25
C ARG A 70 6.57 -10.54 -23.56
N ALA A 71 7.31 -9.60 -24.15
CA ALA A 71 8.57 -9.10 -23.57
C ALA A 71 8.31 -8.34 -22.26
N ALA A 72 7.28 -7.47 -22.24
CA ALA A 72 6.84 -6.80 -21.02
C ALA A 72 6.49 -7.83 -19.93
N TYR A 73 5.67 -8.83 -20.26
CA TYR A 73 5.24 -9.87 -19.32
C TYR A 73 6.45 -10.62 -18.74
N ALA A 74 7.42 -11.00 -19.57
CA ALA A 74 8.64 -11.66 -19.11
C ALA A 74 9.46 -10.77 -18.17
N ALA A 75 9.56 -9.46 -18.44
CA ALA A 75 10.24 -8.51 -17.56
C ALA A 75 9.54 -8.40 -16.20
N TRP A 76 8.21 -8.26 -16.20
CA TRP A 76 7.41 -8.28 -14.96
C TRP A 76 7.55 -9.57 -14.18
N HIS A 77 7.45 -10.71 -14.86
CA HIS A 77 7.58 -12.03 -14.24
C HIS A 77 8.94 -12.24 -13.59
N THR A 78 10.01 -11.76 -14.24
CA THR A 78 11.37 -11.85 -13.71
C THR A 78 11.55 -10.90 -12.52
N ALA A 79 11.09 -9.66 -12.64
CA ALA A 79 11.27 -8.65 -11.58
C ALA A 79 10.53 -9.03 -10.29
N TYR A 80 9.38 -9.70 -10.38
CA TYR A 80 8.53 -10.05 -9.24
C TYR A 80 8.43 -11.56 -9.00
N ALA A 81 9.42 -12.35 -9.43
CA ALA A 81 9.39 -13.81 -9.32
C ALA A 81 9.16 -14.32 -7.87
N ASP A 82 9.58 -13.55 -6.87
CA ASP A 82 9.43 -13.82 -5.44
C ASP A 82 8.03 -13.50 -4.87
N VAL A 83 7.22 -12.72 -5.59
CA VAL A 83 5.89 -12.25 -5.13
C VAL A 83 4.78 -12.33 -6.19
N ALA A 84 5.03 -13.01 -7.31
CA ALA A 84 4.08 -13.10 -8.42
C ALA A 84 2.77 -13.80 -8.03
N GLY A 85 1.64 -13.29 -8.54
CA GLY A 85 0.33 -13.91 -8.41
C GLY A 85 -0.80 -12.92 -8.08
N PRO A 86 -1.96 -13.42 -7.64
CA PRO A 86 -3.17 -12.60 -7.44
C PRO A 86 -2.99 -11.44 -6.44
N LEU A 87 -2.11 -11.60 -5.44
CA LEU A 87 -1.81 -10.52 -4.49
C LEU A 87 -1.06 -9.36 -5.15
N LEU A 88 -0.10 -9.64 -6.04
CA LEU A 88 0.64 -8.59 -6.72
C LEU A 88 -0.29 -7.77 -7.63
N ALA A 89 -1.17 -8.43 -8.39
CA ALA A 89 -2.17 -7.75 -9.23
C ALA A 89 -3.05 -6.80 -8.39
N ARG A 90 -3.54 -7.27 -7.24
CA ARG A 90 -4.32 -6.47 -6.28
C ARG A 90 -3.51 -5.32 -5.71
N THR A 91 -2.28 -5.56 -5.29
CA THR A 91 -1.38 -4.54 -4.77
C THR A 91 -1.10 -3.45 -5.80
N LEU A 92 -0.80 -3.80 -7.05
CA LEU A 92 -0.58 -2.84 -8.14
C LEU A 92 -1.84 -2.02 -8.43
N ALA A 93 -3.02 -2.65 -8.45
CA ALA A 93 -4.28 -1.95 -8.62
C ALA A 93 -4.60 -1.02 -7.43
N CYS A 94 -4.24 -1.41 -6.20
CA CYS A 94 -4.38 -0.57 -5.01
C CYS A 94 -3.46 0.65 -5.10
N TRP A 95 -2.18 0.45 -5.36
CA TRP A 95 -1.20 1.53 -5.48
C TRP A 95 -1.55 2.50 -6.60
N ARG A 96 -1.93 2.03 -7.80
CA ARG A 96 -2.34 2.92 -8.90
C ARG A 96 -3.50 3.85 -8.52
N ARG A 97 -4.46 3.38 -7.70
CA ARG A 97 -5.54 4.24 -7.20
C ARG A 97 -5.04 5.30 -6.23
N ILE A 98 -4.13 4.92 -5.33
CA ILE A 98 -3.49 5.84 -4.39
C ILE A 98 -2.66 6.88 -5.16
N GLU A 99 -1.77 6.44 -6.06
CA GLU A 99 -0.94 7.31 -6.89
C GLU A 99 -1.78 8.28 -7.72
N ALA A 100 -2.86 7.80 -8.36
CA ALA A 100 -3.75 8.67 -9.13
C ALA A 100 -4.39 9.76 -8.24
N TYR A 101 -4.86 9.41 -7.04
CA TYR A 101 -5.37 10.38 -6.08
C TYR A 101 -4.28 11.38 -5.66
N LEU A 102 -3.09 10.90 -5.30
CA LEU A 102 -1.99 11.75 -4.86
C LEU A 102 -1.52 12.68 -5.98
N GLN A 103 -1.42 12.21 -7.22
CA GLN A 103 -1.04 13.03 -8.37
C GLN A 103 -1.98 14.23 -8.56
N GLN A 104 -3.27 14.03 -8.27
CA GLN A 104 -4.29 15.07 -8.41
C GLN A 104 -4.39 16.00 -7.19
N HIS A 105 -4.27 15.47 -5.98
CA HIS A 105 -4.62 16.18 -4.74
C HIS A 105 -3.45 16.46 -3.80
N SER A 106 -2.40 15.66 -3.87
CA SER A 106 -1.28 15.66 -2.92
C SER A 106 0.06 15.29 -3.61
N PRO A 107 0.49 15.97 -4.69
CA PRO A 107 1.68 15.60 -5.46
C PRO A 107 2.97 15.62 -4.63
N GLN A 108 3.00 16.44 -3.58
CA GLN A 108 4.07 16.49 -2.60
C GLN A 108 4.14 15.22 -1.75
N ILE A 109 3.03 14.56 -1.42
CA ILE A 109 3.04 13.25 -0.75
C ILE A 109 3.51 12.18 -1.75
N LEU A 110 3.05 12.23 -3.00
CA LEU A 110 3.52 11.33 -4.06
C LEU A 110 5.05 11.37 -4.20
N ALA A 111 5.65 12.56 -4.18
CA ALA A 111 7.08 12.76 -4.28
C ALA A 111 7.90 12.16 -3.10
N THR A 112 7.24 11.79 -2.00
CA THR A 112 7.90 11.15 -0.86
C THR A 112 7.94 9.64 -0.96
N LEU A 113 7.15 9.04 -1.87
CA LEU A 113 7.14 7.59 -2.03
C LEU A 113 8.49 7.11 -2.56
N ASN A 114 9.11 6.18 -1.84
CA ASN A 114 10.34 5.56 -2.29
C ASN A 114 10.06 4.62 -3.48
N PRO A 115 11.06 4.37 -4.35
CA PRO A 115 11.01 3.25 -5.27
C PRO A 115 10.73 1.92 -4.56
N GLY A 116 10.22 0.95 -5.31
CA GLY A 116 9.98 -0.39 -4.80
C GLY A 116 11.22 -1.04 -4.19
N ALA A 117 11.03 -1.77 -3.09
CA ALA A 117 12.10 -2.53 -2.46
C ALA A 117 12.63 -3.60 -3.43
N THR A 118 13.93 -3.90 -3.35
CA THR A 118 14.49 -5.06 -4.04
C THR A 118 14.21 -6.35 -3.27
N ALA A 119 14.27 -7.50 -3.95
CA ALA A 119 14.18 -8.80 -3.29
C ALA A 119 15.23 -8.97 -2.17
N GLN A 120 16.43 -8.39 -2.36
CA GLN A 120 17.49 -8.39 -1.34
C GLN A 120 17.12 -7.55 -0.11
N GLN A 121 16.52 -6.37 -0.30
CA GLN A 121 16.05 -5.54 0.82
C GLN A 121 14.95 -6.23 1.61
N VAL A 122 14.03 -6.94 0.93
CA VAL A 122 13.02 -7.77 1.60
C VAL A 122 13.68 -8.89 2.40
N ALA A 123 14.58 -9.66 1.79
CA ALA A 123 15.29 -10.75 2.47
C ALA A 123 16.09 -10.27 3.69
N GLN A 124 16.75 -9.10 3.59
CA GLN A 124 17.46 -8.49 4.71
C GLN A 124 16.52 -8.12 5.86
N ALA A 125 15.38 -7.48 5.56
CA ALA A 125 14.40 -7.12 6.56
C ALA A 125 13.82 -8.37 7.27
N GLU A 126 13.54 -9.44 6.52
CA GLU A 126 13.07 -10.71 7.09
C GLU A 126 14.11 -11.36 8.01
N ALA A 127 15.39 -11.30 7.64
CA ALA A 127 16.48 -11.78 8.47
C ALA A 127 16.59 -11.00 9.79
N GLU A 128 16.45 -9.67 9.74
CA GLU A 128 16.46 -8.81 10.94
C GLU A 128 15.22 -9.00 11.83
N LEU A 129 14.06 -9.24 11.23
CA LEU A 129 12.81 -9.51 11.95
C LEU A 129 12.78 -10.90 12.59
N GLY A 130 13.56 -11.85 12.05
CA GLY A 130 13.64 -13.23 12.49
C GLY A 130 12.49 -14.12 11.99
N HIS A 131 11.68 -13.63 11.03
CA HIS A 131 10.58 -14.36 10.41
C HIS A 131 10.26 -13.78 9.03
N PRO A 132 9.66 -14.56 8.10
CA PRO A 132 9.21 -14.03 6.83
C PRO A 132 8.08 -13.01 7.00
N LEU A 133 8.03 -12.02 6.11
CA LEU A 133 6.89 -11.15 5.94
C LEU A 133 5.78 -11.88 5.16
N PRO A 134 4.49 -11.61 5.44
CA PRO A 134 3.40 -12.10 4.62
C PRO A 134 3.58 -11.71 3.14
N LEU A 135 3.18 -12.58 2.23
CA LEU A 135 3.38 -12.37 0.79
C LEU A 135 2.76 -11.04 0.31
N ALA A 136 1.57 -10.69 0.82
CA ALA A 136 0.89 -9.43 0.52
C ALA A 136 1.71 -8.19 0.97
N VAL A 137 2.43 -8.30 2.08
CA VAL A 137 3.27 -7.22 2.61
C VAL A 137 4.52 -7.07 1.76
N ARG A 138 5.13 -8.18 1.34
CA ARG A 138 6.21 -8.14 0.35
C ARG A 138 5.72 -7.43 -0.92
N CYS A 139 4.56 -7.79 -1.48
CA CYS A 139 4.00 -7.10 -2.64
C CYS A 139 3.91 -5.58 -2.42
N ILE A 140 3.36 -5.13 -1.28
CA ILE A 140 3.18 -3.70 -0.97
C ILE A 140 4.53 -2.97 -1.04
N TYR A 141 5.54 -3.52 -0.37
CA TYR A 141 6.88 -2.94 -0.29
C TYR A 141 7.67 -3.04 -1.59
N ARG A 142 7.43 -4.08 -2.40
CA ARG A 142 8.02 -4.23 -3.73
C ARG A 142 7.53 -3.18 -4.74
N VAL A 143 6.38 -2.53 -4.49
CA VAL A 143 5.92 -1.37 -5.30
C VAL A 143 6.49 -0.06 -4.76
N HIS A 144 6.38 0.21 -3.45
CA HIS A 144 7.02 1.35 -2.79
C HIS A 144 7.61 0.97 -1.44
N ASN A 145 8.90 1.27 -1.24
CA ASN A 145 9.59 1.01 0.02
C ASN A 145 9.36 2.12 1.07
N GLY A 146 8.09 2.39 1.39
CA GLY A 146 7.71 3.45 2.34
C GLY A 146 7.90 4.87 1.80
N GLN A 147 8.02 5.83 2.72
CA GLN A 147 8.20 7.26 2.41
C GLN A 147 9.53 7.80 2.92
N ASP A 148 10.22 8.64 2.15
CA ASP A 148 11.32 9.49 2.65
C ASP A 148 10.74 10.80 3.21
N LEU A 149 10.28 10.75 4.46
CA LEU A 149 9.82 11.94 5.18
C LEU A 149 10.85 12.51 6.15
N ARG A 150 11.99 11.84 6.37
CA ARG A 150 13.02 12.32 7.32
C ARG A 150 12.44 12.86 8.63
N LEU A 151 11.40 12.19 9.16
CA LEU A 151 10.63 12.67 10.31
C LEU A 151 11.49 12.87 11.56
N HIS A 152 12.68 12.26 11.61
CA HIS A 152 13.65 12.45 12.68
C HIS A 152 14.40 13.80 12.61
N GLN A 153 14.35 14.51 11.48
CA GLN A 153 14.98 15.81 11.31
C GLN A 153 14.11 16.91 11.92
N ARG A 154 14.71 17.77 12.75
CA ARG A 154 14.01 18.94 13.28
C ARG A 154 13.97 20.04 12.23
N GLY A 155 12.91 20.84 12.26
CA GLY A 155 12.83 22.06 11.45
C GLY A 155 13.94 23.06 11.78
N ALA A 156 14.13 24.06 10.93
CA ALA A 156 15.23 25.05 11.00
C ALA A 156 15.35 25.78 12.36
N SER A 157 14.27 25.85 13.14
CA SER A 157 14.17 26.47 14.46
C SER A 157 14.07 25.46 15.62
N GLY A 158 14.40 24.19 15.40
CA GLY A 158 14.30 23.12 16.41
C GLY A 158 12.87 22.62 16.66
N GLY A 159 11.90 23.13 15.89
CA GLY A 159 10.50 22.72 15.84
C GLY A 159 10.25 21.43 15.06
N PRO A 160 8.98 21.05 14.86
CA PRO A 160 8.62 19.84 14.11
C PRO A 160 9.13 19.89 12.66
N PRO A 161 9.26 18.72 12.00
CA PRO A 161 9.68 18.66 10.61
C PRO A 161 8.65 19.34 9.71
N PRO A 162 9.10 20.02 8.63
CA PRO A 162 8.19 20.75 7.73
C PRO A 162 7.20 19.82 7.03
N ASN A 163 7.56 18.55 6.80
CA ASN A 163 6.73 17.54 6.15
C ASN A 163 5.97 16.65 7.15
N LEU A 164 5.80 17.10 8.40
CA LEU A 164 5.06 16.39 9.45
C LEU A 164 3.70 15.85 8.98
N LEU A 165 2.98 16.62 8.16
CA LEU A 165 1.62 16.28 7.72
C LEU A 165 1.57 15.43 6.44
N MET A 166 2.72 15.04 5.88
CA MET A 166 2.81 14.38 4.58
C MET A 166 2.80 12.85 4.65
N GLY A 167 2.34 12.29 5.77
CA GLY A 167 2.11 10.85 5.93
C GLY A 167 1.08 10.33 4.93
N LEU A 168 1.43 9.22 4.26
CA LEU A 168 0.61 8.57 3.23
C LEU A 168 -0.78 8.21 3.73
N PHE A 169 -0.89 7.78 4.99
CA PHE A 169 -2.15 7.38 5.61
C PHE A 169 -2.86 8.56 6.29
N GLY A 170 -2.51 9.78 5.89
CA GLY A 170 -3.12 11.02 6.32
C GLY A 170 -2.84 11.42 7.75
N CYS A 171 -3.39 12.57 8.10
CA CYS A 171 -3.23 13.21 9.39
C CYS A 171 -4.57 13.50 10.06
N LEU A 172 -4.51 13.61 11.39
CA LEU A 172 -5.59 14.10 12.22
C LEU A 172 -5.04 15.28 13.02
N ILE A 173 -5.71 16.42 12.91
CA ILE A 173 -5.39 17.63 13.65
C ILE A 173 -6.60 17.99 14.51
N PHE A 174 -6.45 17.96 15.83
CA PHE A 174 -7.52 18.26 16.77
C PHE A 174 -6.94 18.93 18.01
N TYR A 175 -7.29 20.20 18.23
CA TYR A 175 -6.64 21.06 19.23
C TYR A 175 -5.13 21.10 19.04
N ASP A 176 -4.36 20.75 20.07
CA ASP A 176 -2.91 20.64 20.09
C ASP A 176 -2.40 19.24 19.68
N HIS A 177 -3.31 18.33 19.29
CA HIS A 177 -2.98 17.00 18.81
C HIS A 177 -2.83 16.98 17.29
N VAL A 178 -1.60 16.77 16.84
CA VAL A 178 -1.26 16.50 15.44
C VAL A 178 -0.66 15.10 15.35
N THR A 179 -1.31 14.22 14.59
CA THR A 179 -0.78 12.90 14.22
C THR A 179 -0.83 12.76 12.72
N SER A 180 0.21 12.20 12.11
CA SER A 180 0.26 11.85 10.70
C SER A 180 0.93 10.51 10.55
N ASN A 181 0.28 9.55 9.88
CA ASN A 181 0.81 8.20 9.77
C ASN A 181 1.55 8.05 8.44
N ALA A 182 2.85 7.81 8.53
CA ALA A 182 3.69 7.56 7.37
C ALA A 182 3.95 6.07 7.20
N LEU A 183 3.91 5.59 5.95
CA LEU A 183 4.39 4.23 5.65
C LEU A 183 5.91 4.21 5.78
N GLN A 184 6.42 3.40 6.70
CA GLN A 184 7.86 3.28 6.95
C GLN A 184 8.52 2.49 5.84
N SER A 185 9.80 2.77 5.55
CA SER A 185 10.63 1.86 4.76
C SER A 185 10.84 0.52 5.50
N LEU A 186 11.29 -0.51 4.78
CA LEU A 186 11.63 -1.79 5.41
C LEU A 186 12.69 -1.66 6.51
N GLU A 187 13.70 -0.80 6.30
CA GLU A 187 14.74 -0.53 7.29
C GLU A 187 14.16 0.16 8.54
N GLU A 188 13.31 1.18 8.33
CA GLU A 188 12.66 1.86 9.45
C GLU A 188 11.68 0.93 10.19
N MET A 189 11.00 0.02 9.47
CA MET A 189 10.14 -1.01 10.04
C MET A 189 10.95 -1.92 10.97
N THR A 190 12.10 -2.44 10.54
CA THR A 190 12.89 -3.38 11.35
C THR A 190 13.45 -2.67 12.59
N GLN A 191 14.00 -1.46 12.44
CA GLN A 191 14.50 -0.65 13.54
C GLN A 191 13.40 -0.32 14.57
N LYS A 192 12.23 0.13 14.11
CA LYS A 192 11.11 0.49 15.00
C LYS A 192 10.52 -0.74 15.67
N THR A 193 10.41 -1.85 14.95
CA THR A 193 9.97 -3.14 15.50
C THR A 193 10.91 -3.62 16.59
N ALA A 194 12.23 -3.56 16.38
CA ALA A 194 13.23 -3.92 17.37
C ALA A 194 13.14 -3.03 18.63
N LEU A 195 12.95 -1.72 18.46
CA LEU A 195 12.73 -0.79 19.56
C LEU A 195 11.47 -1.16 20.37
N PHE A 196 10.35 -1.42 19.72
CA PHE A 196 9.11 -1.80 20.43
C PHE A 196 9.22 -3.18 21.11
N ARG A 197 10.03 -4.09 20.57
CA ARG A 197 10.34 -5.39 21.20
C ARG A 197 11.28 -5.27 22.41
N SER A 198 12.12 -4.22 22.49
CA SER A 198 13.00 -3.98 23.65
C SER A 198 12.26 -3.32 24.82
N ILE A 199 11.19 -2.56 24.55
CA ILE A 199 10.36 -1.94 25.58
C ILE A 199 9.60 -3.02 26.37
N ARG A 200 9.77 -3.00 27.70
CA ARG A 200 9.01 -3.79 28.67
C ARG A 200 8.14 -2.84 29.50
N PRO A 201 6.82 -2.82 29.31
CA PRO A 201 5.93 -2.04 30.16
C PRO A 201 6.14 -2.41 31.64
N MET A 202 6.04 -1.42 32.53
CA MET A 202 6.21 -1.64 33.96
C MET A 202 5.24 -2.73 34.47
N GLY A 203 5.79 -3.78 35.08
CA GLY A 203 5.00 -4.93 35.57
C GLY A 203 4.65 -5.99 34.52
N ALA A 204 4.99 -5.80 33.24
CA ALA A 204 4.77 -6.80 32.20
C ALA A 204 5.94 -7.79 32.11
N ARG A 205 5.61 -9.08 31.95
CA ARG A 205 6.59 -10.16 31.71
C ARG A 205 7.00 -10.28 30.24
N HIS A 206 6.24 -9.66 29.33
CA HIS A 206 6.42 -9.76 27.88
C HIS A 206 6.72 -8.39 27.25
N PRO A 207 7.39 -8.36 26.08
CA PRO A 207 7.57 -7.13 25.30
C PRO A 207 6.27 -6.39 25.03
N LEU A 208 6.38 -5.08 24.78
CA LEU A 208 5.26 -4.30 24.26
C LEU A 208 4.75 -4.87 22.91
N LEU A 209 5.60 -5.54 22.14
CA LEU A 209 5.25 -6.09 20.83
C LEU A 209 5.62 -7.59 20.73
N PRO A 210 4.68 -8.48 20.39
CA PRO A 210 4.97 -9.90 20.17
C PRO A 210 5.99 -10.15 19.04
N SER A 211 6.60 -11.33 19.02
CA SER A 211 7.68 -11.68 18.08
C SER A 211 7.24 -11.82 16.63
N ASN A 212 5.96 -12.08 16.37
CA ASN A 212 5.35 -12.14 15.04
C ASN A 212 4.77 -10.79 14.59
N HIS A 213 4.86 -9.74 15.41
CA HIS A 213 4.31 -8.44 15.09
C HIS A 213 5.38 -7.49 14.56
N VAL A 214 5.01 -6.66 13.58
CA VAL A 214 5.87 -5.68 12.92
C VAL A 214 5.20 -4.31 12.86
N VAL A 215 5.99 -3.25 13.01
CA VAL A 215 5.52 -1.86 12.93
C VAL A 215 5.75 -1.33 11.52
N PHE A 216 4.67 -1.10 10.76
CA PHE A 216 4.78 -0.67 9.34
C PHE A 216 4.48 0.80 9.12
N ALA A 217 3.80 1.46 10.07
CA ALA A 217 3.56 2.89 10.02
C ALA A 217 3.63 3.50 11.41
N HIS A 218 4.11 4.74 11.48
CA HIS A 218 4.18 5.48 12.74
C HIS A 218 3.87 6.96 12.52
N SER A 219 3.44 7.59 13.61
CA SER A 219 3.41 9.04 13.70
C SER A 219 4.75 9.62 14.16
N PHE A 220 5.02 10.87 13.82
CA PHE A 220 6.25 11.61 14.17
C PHE A 220 6.64 11.54 15.65
N LYS A 221 5.68 11.51 16.57
CA LYS A 221 6.00 11.49 18.01
C LYS A 221 6.53 10.09 18.42
N PRO A 222 7.70 10.00 19.08
CA PRO A 222 8.39 8.73 19.35
C PRO A 222 7.58 7.70 20.16
N ASN A 223 6.68 8.17 21.02
CA ASN A 223 5.79 7.39 21.91
C ASN A 223 4.32 7.55 21.53
N ASP A 224 4.04 7.70 20.25
CA ASP A 224 2.68 7.93 19.79
C ASP A 224 2.18 6.72 19.00
N LYS A 225 1.00 6.87 18.43
CA LYS A 225 0.27 5.90 17.63
C LYS A 225 1.18 5.20 16.60
N VAL A 226 1.19 3.87 16.65
CA VAL A 226 1.82 3.03 15.62
C VAL A 226 0.79 2.11 14.98
N CYS A 227 0.98 1.78 13.72
CA CYS A 227 0.24 0.73 13.04
C CYS A 227 1.08 -0.53 13.00
N VAL A 228 0.47 -1.62 13.43
CA VAL A 228 1.10 -2.91 13.67
C VAL A 228 0.42 -3.96 12.82
N LEU A 229 1.22 -4.83 12.24
CA LEU A 229 0.77 -6.02 11.55
C LEU A 229 1.16 -7.25 12.38
N ASP A 230 0.24 -8.18 12.55
CA ASP A 230 0.54 -9.55 12.95
C ASP A 230 0.88 -10.37 11.70
N ALA A 231 2.14 -10.75 11.53
CA ALA A 231 2.61 -11.53 10.38
C ALA A 231 2.08 -12.98 10.37
N GLY A 232 1.63 -13.50 11.51
CA GLY A 232 1.09 -14.85 11.62
C GLY A 232 -0.39 -14.95 11.24
N THR A 233 -1.16 -13.87 11.45
CA THR A 233 -2.61 -13.85 11.22
C THR A 233 -3.08 -12.87 10.14
N GLY A 234 -2.19 -11.99 9.67
CA GLY A 234 -2.52 -10.89 8.76
C GLY A 234 -3.31 -9.76 9.42
N GLY A 235 -3.60 -9.84 10.74
CA GLY A 235 -4.35 -8.82 11.47
C GLY A 235 -3.60 -7.48 11.51
N VAL A 236 -4.35 -6.39 11.35
CA VAL A 236 -3.78 -5.03 11.36
C VAL A 236 -4.41 -4.24 12.49
N TYR A 237 -3.56 -3.60 13.29
CA TYR A 237 -3.96 -2.92 14.51
C TYR A 237 -3.30 -1.56 14.60
N GLN A 238 -3.96 -0.67 15.33
CA GLN A 238 -3.40 0.57 15.78
C GLN A 238 -3.14 0.48 17.28
N LYS A 239 -1.90 0.75 17.66
CA LYS A 239 -1.42 0.61 19.03
C LYS A 239 -0.98 1.97 19.55
N LEU A 240 -1.55 2.38 20.68
CA LEU A 240 -1.13 3.54 21.45
C LEU A 240 -0.45 3.02 22.73
N PRO A 241 0.60 3.68 23.23
CA PRO A 241 1.17 3.30 24.52
C PRO A 241 0.09 3.36 25.60
N HIS A 242 -0.13 2.24 26.29
CA HIS A 242 -1.10 2.08 27.37
C HIS A 242 -2.59 2.05 26.97
N SER A 243 -2.92 1.88 25.69
CA SER A 243 -4.31 1.66 25.25
C SER A 243 -4.54 0.22 24.77
N ARG A 244 -5.81 -0.14 24.62
CA ARG A 244 -6.21 -1.35 23.90
C ARG A 244 -5.82 -1.25 22.43
N ASP A 245 -5.53 -2.38 21.82
CA ASP A 245 -5.28 -2.47 20.38
C ASP A 245 -6.59 -2.17 19.64
N TRP A 246 -6.52 -1.27 18.66
CA TRP A 246 -7.66 -0.92 17.83
C TRP A 246 -7.55 -1.65 16.48
N PRO A 247 -8.44 -2.59 16.14
CA PRO A 247 -8.37 -3.28 14.86
C PRO A 247 -8.60 -2.28 13.72
N LEU A 248 -7.71 -2.31 12.72
CA LEU A 248 -7.83 -1.57 11.47
C LEU A 248 -8.35 -2.48 10.35
N ALA A 249 -7.96 -3.75 10.38
CA ALA A 249 -8.55 -4.81 9.58
C ALA A 249 -8.56 -6.11 10.40
N PRO A 250 -9.66 -6.90 10.35
CA PRO A 250 -9.73 -8.16 11.07
C PRO A 250 -8.67 -9.14 10.56
N ALA A 251 -8.22 -10.05 11.43
CA ALA A 251 -7.41 -11.20 11.05
C ALA A 251 -8.28 -12.16 10.22
N ALA A 252 -8.31 -11.94 8.91
CA ALA A 252 -9.07 -12.70 7.94
C ALA A 252 -8.28 -12.75 6.65
N ASP A 253 -8.28 -13.91 6.00
CA ASP A 253 -7.60 -14.07 4.72
C ASP A 253 -8.61 -14.06 3.57
N THR A 254 -8.23 -13.43 2.46
CA THR A 254 -9.00 -13.57 1.21
C THR A 254 -8.97 -15.02 0.69
N TYR A 255 -7.88 -15.75 0.94
CA TYR A 255 -7.76 -17.18 0.69
C TYR A 255 -6.81 -17.80 1.74
N PRO A 256 -6.96 -19.09 2.11
CA PRO A 256 -6.22 -19.68 3.23
C PRO A 256 -4.70 -19.42 3.18
N GLY A 257 -4.16 -18.77 4.21
CA GLY A 257 -2.73 -18.48 4.34
C GLY A 257 -2.26 -17.23 3.58
N ALA A 258 -3.17 -16.41 3.05
CA ALA A 258 -2.82 -15.16 2.36
C ALA A 258 -2.19 -14.14 3.32
N CYS A 259 -2.63 -14.11 4.58
CA CYS A 259 -2.25 -13.12 5.59
C CYS A 259 -2.29 -11.68 5.05
N ASP A 260 -3.35 -11.36 4.30
CA ASP A 260 -3.42 -10.18 3.43
C ASP A 260 -4.17 -8.98 4.05
N GLY A 261 -4.34 -8.95 5.37
CA GLY A 261 -5.11 -7.91 6.04
C GLY A 261 -4.55 -6.50 5.86
N MET A 262 -3.23 -6.32 5.74
CA MET A 262 -2.63 -5.02 5.40
C MET A 262 -3.04 -4.57 3.99
N LEU A 263 -3.07 -5.48 3.02
CA LEU A 263 -3.51 -5.18 1.67
C LEU A 263 -5.00 -4.84 1.64
N ARG A 264 -5.86 -5.62 2.32
CA ARG A 264 -7.30 -5.32 2.43
C ARG A 264 -7.57 -3.96 3.06
N TRP A 265 -6.82 -3.63 4.12
CA TRP A 265 -6.90 -2.31 4.75
C TRP A 265 -6.48 -1.18 3.80
N MET A 266 -5.38 -1.36 3.05
CA MET A 266 -4.93 -0.39 2.05
C MET A 266 -5.91 -0.26 0.87
N GLU A 267 -6.53 -1.35 0.43
CA GLU A 267 -7.55 -1.34 -0.63
C GLU A 267 -8.77 -0.52 -0.21
N GLU A 268 -9.24 -0.69 1.03
CA GLU A 268 -10.33 0.12 1.58
C GLU A 268 -9.93 1.59 1.74
N TYR A 269 -8.69 1.86 2.16
CA TYR A 269 -8.15 3.22 2.19
C TYR A 269 -8.14 3.87 0.80
N ALA A 270 -7.63 3.16 -0.22
CA ALA A 270 -7.60 3.62 -1.61
C ALA A 270 -9.01 3.88 -2.16
N ARG A 271 -9.97 2.99 -1.87
CA ARG A 271 -11.38 3.19 -2.24
C ARG A 271 -11.93 4.49 -1.66
N ARG A 272 -11.74 4.72 -0.35
CA ARG A 272 -12.18 5.94 0.34
C ARG A 272 -11.54 7.21 -0.21
N LEU A 273 -10.26 7.17 -0.56
CA LEU A 273 -9.59 8.28 -1.25
C LEU A 273 -10.29 8.59 -2.58
N SER A 274 -10.50 7.57 -3.42
CA SER A 274 -11.13 7.74 -4.74
C SER A 274 -12.59 8.21 -4.68
N GLU A 275 -13.30 7.87 -3.61
CA GLU A 275 -14.69 8.31 -3.37
C GLU A 275 -14.78 9.68 -2.67
N GLY A 276 -13.66 10.35 -2.41
CA GLY A 276 -13.65 11.68 -1.79
C GLY A 276 -14.04 11.69 -0.32
N TRP A 277 -13.87 10.58 0.39
CA TRP A 277 -14.13 10.52 1.83
C TRP A 277 -13.19 11.44 2.60
N TYR A 278 -11.94 11.55 2.16
CA TYR A 278 -10.94 12.43 2.74
C TYR A 278 -10.77 13.67 1.87
N GLY A 279 -10.25 14.75 2.44
CA GLY A 279 -9.82 15.88 1.63
C GLY A 279 -8.67 16.65 2.25
N GLY A 280 -8.25 17.73 1.59
CA GLY A 280 -7.11 18.53 2.03
C GLY A 280 -7.30 19.21 3.40
N CYS A 281 -6.22 19.34 4.17
CA CYS A 281 -6.18 20.13 5.41
C CYS A 281 -6.29 21.66 5.19
N GLU A 282 -6.25 22.12 3.95
CA GLU A 282 -6.14 23.53 3.57
C GLU A 282 -7.38 24.40 3.91
N SER A 283 -8.52 23.78 4.20
CA SER A 283 -9.81 24.49 4.30
C SER A 283 -10.10 25.11 5.67
N ASP A 284 -9.26 24.88 6.69
CA ASP A 284 -9.47 25.43 8.04
C ASP A 284 -8.37 26.44 8.40
N SER A 285 -8.69 27.73 8.27
CA SER A 285 -7.75 28.82 8.56
C SER A 285 -7.33 28.89 10.03
N SER A 286 -8.15 28.37 10.96
CA SER A 286 -7.84 28.35 12.39
C SER A 286 -6.74 27.35 12.76
N VAL A 287 -6.56 26.34 11.92
CA VAL A 287 -5.52 25.30 12.05
C VAL A 287 -4.29 25.64 11.19
N LYS A 288 -4.52 26.20 9.99
CA LYS A 288 -3.48 26.48 9.01
C LYS A 288 -2.45 27.51 9.49
N GLY A 289 -2.89 28.64 10.06
CA GLY A 289 -2.01 29.73 10.47
C GLY A 289 -0.92 29.30 11.46
N PRO A 290 -1.25 28.70 12.62
CA PRO A 290 -0.26 28.27 13.60
C PRO A 290 0.74 27.22 13.07
N LEU A 291 0.29 26.34 12.17
CA LEU A 291 1.15 25.29 11.61
C LEU A 291 2.13 25.86 10.57
N GLU A 292 1.67 26.78 9.72
CA GLU A 292 2.53 27.48 8.77
C GLU A 292 3.53 28.41 9.48
N GLU A 293 3.11 29.10 10.55
CA GLU A 293 4.02 29.86 11.43
C GLU A 293 5.08 28.96 12.10
N ALA A 294 4.73 27.72 12.42
CA ALA A 294 5.66 26.71 12.91
C ALA A 294 6.54 26.09 11.81
N GLY A 295 6.41 26.54 10.55
CA GLY A 295 7.17 26.06 9.39
C GLY A 295 6.69 24.70 8.85
N ILE A 296 5.46 24.29 9.18
CA ILE A 296 4.87 23.02 8.74
C ILE A 296 4.06 23.24 7.46
N THR A 297 4.33 22.43 6.45
CA THR A 297 3.59 22.43 5.18
C THR A 297 2.20 21.80 5.39
N VAL A 298 1.15 22.61 5.29
CA VAL A 298 -0.25 22.17 5.38
C VAL A 298 -0.85 21.82 4.00
N GLY A 299 -0.31 22.45 2.95
CA GLY A 299 -0.74 22.25 1.56
C GLY A 299 -0.77 20.77 1.17
N GLY A 300 -1.92 20.33 0.65
CA GLY A 300 -2.30 18.97 0.24
C GLY A 300 -1.94 17.83 1.19
N ALA A 301 -1.89 18.09 2.50
CA ALA A 301 -1.99 17.03 3.50
C ALA A 301 -3.38 16.35 3.44
N ILE A 302 -3.43 15.04 3.66
CA ILE A 302 -4.68 14.27 3.64
C ILE A 302 -5.31 14.32 5.03
N SER A 303 -6.46 14.99 5.16
CA SER A 303 -7.22 15.04 6.41
C SER A 303 -8.07 13.79 6.58
N LEU A 304 -7.87 13.06 7.68
CA LEU A 304 -8.68 11.91 8.06
C LEU A 304 -10.06 12.29 8.65
N PHE A 305 -10.40 13.58 8.68
CA PHE A 305 -11.78 14.01 8.93
C PHE A 305 -12.63 13.73 7.68
N PRO A 306 -13.62 12.82 7.72
CA PRO A 306 -14.41 12.48 6.55
C PRO A 306 -15.23 13.68 6.08
N ARG A 307 -15.16 13.99 4.78
CA ARG A 307 -15.94 15.03 4.10
C ARG A 307 -17.31 14.52 3.64
N ALA A 308 -17.39 13.26 3.22
CA ALA A 308 -18.61 12.64 2.70
C ALA A 308 -19.09 11.53 3.65
N TYR A 309 -20.07 11.81 4.52
CA TYR A 309 -20.93 10.78 5.17
C TYR A 309 -22.25 11.39 5.70
N PRO A 310 -23.41 10.68 5.67
CA PRO A 310 -24.72 11.30 5.78
C PRO A 310 -25.30 11.52 7.20
N ALA A 311 -24.52 11.41 8.29
CA ALA A 311 -25.08 11.57 9.65
C ALA A 311 -24.15 12.34 10.60
N ALA A 312 -24.04 13.65 10.38
CA ALA A 312 -23.47 14.57 11.36
C ALA A 312 -24.60 15.21 12.17
N ALA A 313 -24.73 14.84 13.45
CA ALA A 313 -25.62 15.55 14.37
C ALA A 313 -24.95 16.86 14.78
N THR A 314 -25.64 17.97 14.59
CA THR A 314 -25.18 19.29 15.01
C THR A 314 -25.98 19.72 16.21
N ALA A 315 -25.31 20.04 17.33
CA ALA A 315 -25.92 20.59 18.52
C ALA A 315 -25.22 21.90 18.90
N ILE A 316 -25.98 22.92 19.29
CA ILE A 316 -25.41 24.17 19.80
C ILE A 316 -25.64 24.22 21.30
N THR A 317 -24.56 24.20 22.08
CA THR A 317 -24.61 24.34 23.54
C THR A 317 -23.85 25.59 23.95
N ARG A 318 -24.52 26.53 24.62
CA ARG A 318 -23.92 27.78 25.15
C ARG A 318 -23.15 28.58 24.09
N GLY A 319 -23.66 28.63 22.85
CA GLY A 319 -23.04 29.35 21.73
C GLY A 319 -21.94 28.59 20.98
N VAL A 320 -21.62 27.36 21.38
CA VAL A 320 -20.65 26.48 20.68
C VAL A 320 -21.40 25.44 19.87
N GLN A 321 -21.16 25.41 18.57
CA GLN A 321 -21.68 24.39 17.66
C GLN A 321 -20.79 23.15 17.71
N VAL A 322 -21.30 22.07 18.30
CA VAL A 322 -20.68 20.75 18.33
C VAL A 322 -21.28 19.92 17.21
N ARG A 323 -20.42 19.38 16.34
CA ARG A 323 -20.81 18.42 15.32
C ARG A 323 -20.35 17.03 15.75
N GLN A 324 -21.27 16.24 16.30
CA GLN A 324 -21.01 14.88 16.74
C GLN A 324 -21.45 13.88 15.65
N ARG A 325 -20.61 12.89 15.40
CA ARG A 325 -20.92 11.78 14.49
C ARG A 325 -21.74 10.74 15.24
N LEU A 326 -22.85 10.30 14.67
CA LEU A 326 -23.49 9.02 15.04
C LEU A 326 -22.75 7.93 14.25
N GLY A 327 -22.15 6.97 14.95
CA GLY A 327 -21.38 5.90 14.30
C GLY A 327 -21.68 4.56 14.93
N ASP A 328 -22.34 3.69 14.17
CA ASP A 328 -22.14 2.25 14.30
C ASP A 328 -20.83 1.91 13.57
N LEU A 329 -19.74 1.92 14.32
CA LEU A 329 -18.42 1.49 13.85
C LEU A 329 -18.26 0.00 14.15
N HIS A 330 -18.75 -0.84 13.23
CA HIS A 330 -18.34 -2.23 13.12
C HIS A 330 -17.91 -2.51 11.67
N VAL A 331 -16.61 -2.71 11.48
CA VAL A 331 -16.01 -3.46 10.36
C VAL A 331 -15.04 -4.46 10.97
#